data_AF-A0A3N5W5Y8-F1
#
_entry.id   AF-A0A3N5W5Y8-F1
#
_cell.length_a   1.000
_cell.length_b   1.000
_cell.length_c   1.000
_cell.angle_alpha   90.00
_cell.angle_beta   90.00
_cell.angle_gamma   90.00
#
_symmetry.space_group_name_H-M   'P 1'
#
loop_
_entity.id
_entity.type
_entity.pdbx_description
1 polymer ?
#
loop_
_entity_poly.entity_id
_entity_poly.type
_entity_poly.pdbx_seq_one_letter_code
_entity_poly.pdbx_strand_id
1 'polypeptide(L)'
;MHDGPEERRLDAWTRRSLPRRTFLKGTAGAIAAAGLGLPLASCTSTRGATDKKVIVLGMDGLDPTLVQMMIDSGRAPNFKKLQALGTFRKLGTTMPALSPVAWSSFITGLTPGGHGIADFIARDPKTCMPVFSIYAAQDPGRVLSLGDYRLPLSGGDVVNLRKGKPFWAYLTEQGIPAVVIRIPTNFPVDETATRAVSGMGTPDLVDSYGMFNYYTTDTFEDFPNVSGGNVHYVERRNHRIDAF
;
A
#
# COMPACT_ATOMS: atom_id res chain seq x y z
N MET A 1 9.49 59.34 0.46
CA MET A 1 8.05 59.25 0.82
C MET A 1 7.59 57.89 0.30
N HIS A 2 7.31 56.96 1.22
CA HIS A 2 7.01 55.52 1.07
C HIS A 2 8.15 54.68 0.44
N ASP A 3 8.93 53.85 1.14
CA ASP A 3 8.78 53.07 2.39
C ASP A 3 7.66 52.02 2.39
N GLY A 4 8.06 50.73 2.28
CA GLY A 4 7.32 49.58 2.81
C GLY A 4 7.10 48.37 1.87
N PRO A 5 7.10 47.11 2.38
CA PRO A 5 7.85 46.00 1.79
C PRO A 5 7.11 44.64 1.65
N GLU A 6 7.87 43.68 1.12
CA GLU A 6 7.99 42.25 1.48
C GLU A 6 6.87 41.20 1.30
N GLU A 7 7.40 40.04 0.88
CA GLU A 7 6.88 38.68 0.81
C GLU A 7 5.95 38.26 1.96
N ARG A 8 4.87 37.55 1.60
CA ARG A 8 4.09 36.75 2.55
C ARG A 8 4.10 35.28 2.15
N ARG A 9 4.96 34.52 2.82
CA ARG A 9 4.82 33.07 3.07
C ARG A 9 3.49 32.82 3.78
N LEU A 10 2.72 31.85 3.29
CA LEU A 10 1.56 31.30 3.99
C LEU A 10 1.99 30.02 4.72
N ASP A 11 2.54 30.20 5.92
CA ASP A 11 2.62 29.17 6.96
C ASP A 11 1.40 29.32 7.87
N ALA A 12 0.44 28.41 7.80
CA ALA A 12 -0.58 28.27 8.85
C ALA A 12 -1.34 26.97 8.71
N TRP A 13 -0.96 25.91 9.42
CA TRP A 13 -1.92 24.94 9.99
C TRP A 13 -1.34 24.37 11.30
N THR A 14 -1.43 25.18 12.35
CA THR A 14 -1.37 24.73 13.75
C THR A 14 -2.71 24.09 14.11
N ARG A 15 -2.73 22.80 14.42
CA ARG A 15 -3.75 22.23 15.32
C ARG A 15 -3.13 21.30 16.34
N ARG A 16 -3.29 21.72 17.60
CA ARG A 16 -3.21 20.92 18.81
C ARG A 16 -3.99 19.60 18.64
N SER A 17 -3.41 18.51 19.12
CA SER A 17 -4.13 17.57 20.01
C SER A 17 -3.15 16.61 20.68
N LEU A 18 -3.17 16.58 22.00
CA LEU A 18 -2.69 15.45 22.79
C LEU A 18 -3.93 14.79 23.42
N PRO A 19 -4.13 13.48 23.26
CA PRO A 19 -5.02 12.73 24.13
C PRO A 19 -4.23 11.82 25.08
N ARG A 20 -4.23 12.24 26.35
CA ARG A 20 -4.39 11.44 27.57
C ARG A 20 -4.42 9.91 27.41
N ARG A 21 -3.28 9.22 27.57
CA ARG A 21 -3.13 7.90 28.24
C ARG A 21 -1.75 7.23 28.06
N THR A 22 -0.63 7.88 28.38
CA THR A 22 0.61 7.13 28.71
C THR A 22 1.65 8.01 29.41
N PHE A 23 1.37 8.40 30.65
CA PHE A 23 2.43 8.92 31.52
C PHE A 23 2.04 8.69 32.98
N LEU A 24 2.21 7.45 33.46
CA LEU A 24 2.28 7.09 34.89
C LEU A 24 2.46 5.56 35.03
N LYS A 25 3.63 5.06 34.62
CA LYS A 25 4.25 3.84 35.19
C LYS A 25 5.75 4.00 35.07
N GLY A 26 6.39 4.38 36.16
CA GLY A 26 7.84 4.60 36.22
C GLY A 26 8.32 5.36 37.46
N THR A 27 7.59 5.33 38.58
CA THR A 27 8.15 5.68 39.88
C THR A 27 8.54 4.39 40.60
N ALA A 28 9.80 3.98 40.43
CA ALA A 28 10.45 3.05 41.32
C ALA A 28 11.96 3.33 41.29
N GLY A 29 12.55 3.60 42.46
CA GLY A 29 13.98 3.44 42.69
C GLY A 29 14.78 4.74 42.74
N ALA A 30 14.91 5.28 43.95
CA ALA A 30 15.96 6.21 44.30
C ALA A 30 17.34 5.55 44.21
N ILE A 31 18.30 6.15 43.49
CA ILE A 31 19.71 6.22 43.90
C ILE A 31 20.24 7.59 43.48
N ALA A 32 20.24 8.51 44.44
CA ALA A 32 21.17 9.64 44.42
C ALA A 32 22.52 9.11 44.95
N ALA A 33 23.49 8.94 44.05
CA ALA A 33 24.89 8.83 44.41
C ALA A 33 25.68 9.58 43.33
N ALA A 34 26.19 10.74 43.72
CA ALA A 34 27.18 11.48 42.97
C ALA A 34 28.44 10.62 42.79
N GLY A 35 28.84 10.40 41.54
CA GLY A 35 30.08 9.70 41.20
C GLY A 35 30.49 10.10 39.79
N LEU A 36 31.59 10.84 39.69
CA LEU A 36 32.31 11.19 38.47
C LEU A 36 32.42 10.00 37.51
N GLY A 37 32.02 10.16 36.25
CA GLY A 37 32.23 9.10 35.26
C GLY A 37 31.57 9.31 33.92
N LEU A 38 32.23 10.11 33.09
CA LEU A 38 32.01 10.30 31.64
C LEU A 38 30.66 10.90 31.23
N PRO A 39 30.64 11.92 30.34
CA PRO A 39 29.50 12.03 29.46
C PRO A 39 29.50 10.71 28.69
N LEU A 40 28.49 9.86 28.91
CA LEU A 40 28.02 9.01 27.83
C LEU A 40 27.57 10.01 26.76
N ALA A 41 28.54 10.50 25.98
CA ALA A 41 28.35 10.74 24.58
C ALA A 41 27.76 9.43 24.09
N SER A 42 26.44 9.34 24.15
CA SER A 42 25.68 8.46 23.30
C SER A 42 26.07 8.94 21.92
N CYS A 43 27.19 8.41 21.44
CA CYS A 43 27.47 8.24 20.04
C CYS A 43 26.36 7.30 19.56
N THR A 44 25.13 7.83 19.53
CA THR A 44 24.13 7.43 18.59
C THR A 44 24.77 7.85 17.27
N SER A 45 25.68 7.02 16.78
CA SER A 45 26.12 7.10 15.41
C SER A 45 24.82 7.07 14.64
N THR A 46 24.45 8.20 14.06
CA THR A 46 23.44 8.26 13.03
C THR A 46 24.02 7.43 11.89
N ARG A 47 23.80 6.12 11.97
CA ARG A 47 24.39 5.14 11.07
C ARG A 47 23.77 5.43 9.71
N GLY A 48 24.49 6.19 8.90
CA GLY A 48 24.30 6.30 7.46
C GLY A 48 23.08 7.08 6.97
N ALA A 49 22.97 8.37 7.28
CA ALA A 49 22.31 9.27 6.34
C ALA A 49 23.25 9.41 5.13
N THR A 50 23.01 8.65 4.06
CA THR A 50 23.69 8.88 2.78
C THR A 50 23.08 10.13 2.13
N ASP A 51 23.91 11.02 1.58
CA ASP A 51 23.44 12.18 0.80
C ASP A 51 22.69 11.76 -0.48
N LYS A 52 22.87 10.50 -0.91
CA LYS A 52 22.24 9.98 -2.13
C LYS A 52 20.85 9.44 -1.81
N LYS A 53 19.84 10.03 -2.45
CA LYS A 53 18.47 9.54 -2.41
C LYS A 53 18.23 8.54 -3.54
N VAL A 54 17.48 7.48 -3.26
CA VAL A 54 17.04 6.50 -4.26
C VAL A 54 15.53 6.65 -4.44
N ILE A 55 15.09 6.68 -5.70
CA ILE A 55 13.67 6.64 -6.05
C ILE A 55 13.44 5.37 -6.84
N VAL A 56 12.48 4.56 -6.40
CA VAL A 56 11.99 3.40 -7.13
C VAL A 56 10.59 3.73 -7.64
N LEU A 57 10.44 3.78 -8.96
CA LEU A 57 9.15 3.98 -9.62
C LEU A 57 8.73 2.66 -10.26
N GLY A 58 7.71 2.01 -9.70
CA GLY A 58 7.11 0.84 -10.30
C GLY A 58 5.88 1.20 -11.12
N MET A 59 5.77 0.62 -12.30
CA MET A 59 4.65 0.80 -13.24
C MET A 59 4.02 -0.57 -13.49
N ASP A 60 2.77 -0.74 -13.07
CA ASP A 60 2.05 -2.01 -13.23
C ASP A 60 1.74 -2.27 -14.70
N GLY A 61 1.90 -3.52 -15.15
CA GLY A 61 1.66 -3.92 -16.54
C GLY A 61 2.57 -3.28 -17.60
N LEU A 62 3.69 -2.66 -17.22
CA LEU A 62 4.60 -2.04 -18.18
C LEU A 62 5.39 -3.08 -18.99
N ASP A 63 4.95 -3.33 -20.23
CA ASP A 63 5.64 -4.24 -21.15
C ASP A 63 6.90 -3.58 -21.76
N PRO A 64 8.10 -4.16 -21.59
CA PRO A 64 9.34 -3.58 -22.09
C PRO A 64 9.44 -3.55 -23.62
N THR A 65 8.74 -4.45 -24.32
CA THR A 65 8.66 -4.48 -25.79
C THR A 65 7.81 -3.32 -26.30
N LEU A 66 6.66 -3.05 -25.69
CA LEU A 66 5.84 -1.88 -26.03
C LEU A 66 6.58 -0.57 -25.75
N VAL A 67 7.29 -0.49 -24.63
CA VAL A 67 8.13 0.68 -24.32
C VAL A 67 9.19 0.90 -25.39
N GLN A 68 9.88 -0.17 -25.83
CA GLN A 68 10.89 -0.05 -26.88
C GLN A 68 10.27 0.42 -28.21
N MET A 69 9.11 -0.15 -28.62
CA MET A 69 8.40 0.30 -29.82
C MET A 69 8.03 1.79 -29.74
N MET A 70 7.59 2.28 -28.58
CA MET A 70 7.29 3.70 -28.38
C MET A 70 8.55 4.58 -28.38
N ILE A 71 9.69 4.09 -27.92
CA ILE A 71 10.97 4.79 -28.02
C ILE A 71 11.37 4.93 -29.49
N ASP A 72 11.30 3.83 -30.24
CA ASP A 72 11.72 3.75 -31.64
C ASP A 72 10.84 4.64 -32.53
N SER A 73 9.54 4.71 -32.23
CA SER A 73 8.60 5.60 -32.92
C SER A 73 8.63 7.06 -32.42
N GLY A 74 9.55 7.43 -31.53
CA GLY A 74 9.66 8.78 -30.98
C GLY A 74 8.55 9.21 -30.00
N ARG A 75 7.69 8.29 -29.55
CA ARG A 75 6.54 8.56 -28.65
C ARG A 75 6.88 8.50 -27.16
N ALA A 76 8.03 7.94 -26.79
CA ALA A 76 8.49 7.82 -25.39
C ALA A 76 9.85 8.51 -25.13
N PRO A 77 9.96 9.85 -25.31
CA PRO A 77 11.23 10.57 -25.22
C PRO A 77 11.88 10.54 -23.83
N ASN A 78 11.09 10.49 -22.75
CA ASN A 78 11.61 10.41 -21.38
C ASN A 78 12.22 9.04 -21.09
N PHE A 79 11.61 7.94 -21.58
CA PHE A 79 12.19 6.61 -21.48
C PHE A 79 13.48 6.51 -22.29
N LYS A 80 13.52 7.08 -23.50
CA LYS A 80 14.75 7.18 -24.31
C LYS A 80 15.87 7.89 -23.55
N LYS A 81 15.57 9.02 -22.88
CA LYS A 81 16.53 9.75 -22.06
C LYS A 81 17.02 8.91 -20.87
N LEU A 82 16.13 8.23 -20.15
CA LEU A 82 16.50 7.37 -19.03
C LEU A 82 17.37 6.19 -19.48
N GLN A 83 17.06 5.58 -20.62
CA GLN A 83 17.87 4.52 -21.22
C GLN A 83 19.29 5.02 -21.55
N ALA A 84 19.43 6.23 -22.09
CA ALA A 84 20.74 6.81 -22.43
C ALA A 84 21.58 7.21 -21.20
N LEU A 85 20.93 7.58 -20.09
CA LEU A 85 21.61 7.98 -18.84
C LEU A 85 22.09 6.80 -18.00
N GLY A 86 21.62 5.58 -18.29
CA GLY A 86 21.88 4.42 -17.44
C GLY A 86 21.70 3.10 -18.16
N THR A 87 21.04 2.15 -17.49
CA THR A 87 20.80 0.81 -18.03
C THR A 87 19.30 0.57 -18.19
N PHE A 88 18.92 0.07 -19.37
CA PHE A 88 17.56 -0.38 -19.65
C PHE A 88 17.59 -1.85 -20.08
N ARG A 89 16.99 -2.73 -19.27
CA ARG A 89 17.01 -4.18 -19.49
C ARG A 89 15.63 -4.77 -19.24
N LYS A 90 15.29 -5.82 -19.99
CA LYS A 90 14.12 -6.64 -19.72
C LYS A 90 14.33 -7.36 -18.38
N LEU A 91 13.39 -7.20 -17.47
CA LEU A 91 13.37 -7.90 -16.19
C LEU A 91 12.37 -9.06 -16.28
N GLY A 92 12.79 -10.25 -15.84
CA GLY A 92 11.87 -11.38 -15.70
C GLY A 92 10.81 -11.07 -14.64
N THR A 93 9.58 -11.52 -14.87
CA THR A 93 8.51 -11.45 -13.87
C THR A 93 8.41 -12.75 -13.09
N THR A 94 7.56 -12.75 -12.08
CA THR A 94 7.23 -13.94 -11.28
C THR A 94 6.37 -14.93 -12.06
N MET A 95 6.31 -16.18 -11.60
CA MET A 95 5.32 -17.16 -12.08
C MET A 95 4.39 -17.54 -10.92
N PRO A 96 3.09 -17.21 -10.97
CA PRO A 96 2.37 -16.58 -12.09
C PRO A 96 2.61 -15.08 -12.24
N ALA A 97 2.53 -14.60 -13.49
CA ALA A 97 2.75 -13.22 -13.88
C ALA A 97 1.52 -12.32 -13.57
N LEU A 98 1.11 -12.29 -12.31
CA LEU A 98 -0.01 -11.50 -11.80
C LEU A 98 0.51 -10.37 -10.91
N SER A 99 -0.14 -9.21 -10.94
CA SER A 99 0.26 -8.04 -10.17
C SER A 99 0.46 -8.34 -8.67
N PRO A 100 -0.46 -8.98 -7.92
CA PRO A 100 -0.26 -9.19 -6.47
C PRO A 100 0.91 -10.12 -6.18
N VAL A 101 1.24 -11.01 -7.10
CA VAL A 101 2.35 -11.94 -6.99
C VAL A 101 3.67 -11.20 -7.23
N ALA A 102 3.77 -10.48 -8.34
CA ALA A 102 4.95 -9.71 -8.71
C ALA A 102 5.27 -8.62 -7.67
N TRP A 103 4.26 -7.89 -7.20
CA TRP A 103 4.46 -6.85 -6.18
C TRP A 103 4.84 -7.43 -4.83
N SER A 104 4.26 -8.56 -4.42
CA SER A 104 4.67 -9.23 -3.17
C SER A 104 6.13 -9.72 -3.24
N SER A 105 6.55 -10.25 -4.39
CA SER A 105 7.96 -10.61 -4.63
C SER A 105 8.88 -9.38 -4.64
N PHE A 106 8.47 -8.28 -5.27
CA PHE A 106 9.22 -7.01 -5.23
C PHE A 106 9.40 -6.49 -3.79
N ILE A 107 8.34 -6.53 -2.99
CA ILE A 107 8.35 -6.04 -1.61
C ILE A 107 9.29 -6.87 -0.74
N THR A 108 9.27 -8.19 -0.89
CA THR A 108 9.90 -9.12 0.08
C THR A 108 11.20 -9.74 -0.40
N GLY A 109 11.47 -9.72 -1.70
CA GLY A 109 12.53 -10.50 -2.33
C GLY A 109 12.28 -12.01 -2.34
N LEU A 110 11.11 -12.48 -1.88
CA LEU A 110 10.75 -13.89 -1.84
C LEU A 110 10.04 -14.32 -3.13
N THR A 111 10.00 -15.63 -3.38
CA THR A 111 9.18 -16.23 -4.43
C THR A 111 7.71 -16.33 -3.98
N PRO A 112 6.76 -16.64 -4.89
CA PRO A 112 5.35 -16.81 -4.54
C PRO A 112 5.10 -17.80 -3.40
N GLY A 113 5.87 -18.89 -3.34
CA GLY A 113 5.81 -19.84 -2.22
C GLY A 113 6.34 -19.28 -0.90
N GLY A 114 7.28 -18.33 -0.94
CA GLY A 114 7.87 -17.71 0.25
C GLY A 114 6.98 -16.63 0.87
N HIS A 115 6.44 -15.72 0.04
CA HIS A 115 5.54 -14.67 0.53
C HIS A 115 4.07 -15.12 0.61
N GLY A 116 3.71 -16.27 0.01
CA GLY A 116 2.39 -16.89 0.15
C GLY A 116 1.28 -16.29 -0.72
N ILE A 117 1.62 -15.40 -1.65
CA ILE A 117 0.65 -14.76 -2.56
C ILE A 117 0.85 -15.35 -3.95
N ALA A 118 -0.12 -16.12 -4.44
CA ALA A 118 -0.04 -16.78 -5.75
C ALA A 118 -1.11 -16.32 -6.75
N ASP A 119 -2.11 -15.56 -6.28
CA ASP A 119 -3.20 -15.02 -7.09
C ASP A 119 -3.89 -13.88 -6.29
N PHE A 120 -4.80 -13.13 -6.90
CA PHE A 120 -5.76 -12.28 -6.18
C PHE A 120 -6.72 -13.09 -5.32
N ILE A 121 -7.16 -14.25 -5.83
CA ILE A 121 -8.10 -15.15 -5.17
C ILE A 121 -7.42 -16.49 -4.93
N ALA A 122 -7.28 -16.87 -3.68
CA ALA A 122 -6.84 -18.19 -3.27
C ALA A 122 -8.05 -19.09 -3.00
N ARG A 123 -7.78 -20.38 -2.83
CA ARG A 123 -8.77 -21.36 -2.37
C ARG A 123 -8.46 -21.72 -0.93
N ASP A 124 -9.46 -21.65 -0.05
CA ASP A 124 -9.37 -22.24 1.29
C ASP A 124 -9.21 -23.76 1.15
N PRO A 125 -8.13 -24.39 1.66
CA PRO A 125 -7.91 -25.82 1.53
C PRO A 125 -8.96 -26.70 2.22
N LYS A 126 -9.64 -26.20 3.26
CA LYS A 126 -10.64 -26.94 4.03
C LYS A 126 -12.00 -26.89 3.37
N THR A 127 -12.42 -25.69 2.95
CA THR A 127 -13.77 -25.46 2.43
C THR A 127 -13.83 -25.46 0.91
N CYS A 128 -12.67 -25.37 0.24
CA CYS A 128 -12.54 -25.15 -1.20
C CYS A 128 -13.18 -23.86 -1.73
N MET A 129 -13.60 -22.96 -0.84
CA MET A 129 -14.21 -21.68 -1.18
C MET A 129 -13.15 -20.66 -1.59
N PRO A 130 -13.48 -19.71 -2.49
CA PRO A 130 -12.61 -18.60 -2.83
C PRO A 130 -12.40 -17.71 -1.61
N VAL A 131 -11.15 -17.34 -1.37
CA VAL A 131 -10.73 -16.39 -0.34
C VAL A 131 -9.81 -15.35 -0.95
N PHE A 132 -9.86 -14.13 -0.44
CA PHE A 132 -8.98 -13.09 -0.91
C PHE A 132 -7.55 -13.32 -0.43
N SER A 133 -6.56 -13.14 -1.31
CA SER A 133 -5.18 -13.50 -1.00
C SER A 133 -4.39 -12.42 -0.29
N ILE A 134 -4.74 -11.13 -0.43
CA ILE A 134 -3.86 -10.03 0.01
C ILE A 134 -4.06 -9.71 1.49
N TYR A 135 -5.30 -9.64 1.95
CA TYR A 135 -5.64 -9.41 3.35
C TYR A 135 -6.85 -10.23 3.76
N ALA A 136 -7.05 -10.38 5.07
CA ALA A 136 -8.27 -10.95 5.63
C ALA A 136 -8.80 -10.06 6.76
N ALA A 137 -10.11 -9.80 6.73
CA ALA A 137 -10.81 -9.24 7.88
C ALA A 137 -10.96 -10.33 8.96
N GLN A 138 -10.75 -9.95 10.22
CA GLN A 138 -10.91 -10.80 11.38
C GLN A 138 -12.04 -10.26 12.25
N ASP A 139 -12.87 -11.18 12.73
CA ASP A 139 -13.96 -10.87 13.63
C ASP A 139 -13.45 -10.22 14.94
N PRO A 140 -14.28 -9.40 15.59
CA PRO A 140 -13.96 -8.84 16.89
C PRO A 140 -13.62 -9.92 17.92
N GLY A 141 -12.48 -9.78 18.59
CA GLY A 141 -12.07 -10.71 19.65
C GLY A 141 -13.02 -10.77 20.86
N ARG A 142 -13.89 -9.76 21.03
CA ARG A 142 -14.92 -9.74 22.09
C ARG A 142 -16.27 -9.33 21.52
N VAL A 143 -17.25 -10.21 21.65
CA VAL A 143 -18.65 -9.97 21.26
C VAL A 143 -19.56 -10.32 22.43
N LEU A 144 -20.45 -9.39 22.81
CA LEU A 144 -21.56 -9.67 23.71
C LEU A 144 -22.76 -10.10 22.88
N SER A 145 -23.27 -11.31 23.13
CA SER A 145 -24.49 -11.78 22.48
C SER A 145 -25.66 -11.71 23.46
N LEU A 146 -26.74 -11.04 23.10
CA LEU A 146 -27.97 -10.92 23.88
C LEU A 146 -29.16 -11.29 22.98
N GLY A 147 -29.62 -12.54 23.08
CA GLY A 147 -30.59 -13.08 22.11
C GLY A 147 -30.02 -13.04 20.69
N ASP A 148 -30.78 -12.44 19.76
CA ASP A 148 -30.37 -12.26 18.36
C ASP A 148 -29.40 -11.10 18.12
N TYR A 149 -29.13 -10.29 19.16
CA TYR A 149 -28.22 -9.15 19.04
C TYR A 149 -26.77 -9.57 19.31
N ARG A 150 -25.87 -9.26 18.37
CA ARG A 150 -24.42 -9.39 18.54
C ARG A 150 -23.79 -8.01 18.61
N LEU A 151 -23.35 -7.62 19.80
CA LEU A 151 -22.73 -6.33 20.08
C LEU A 151 -21.20 -6.51 20.16
N PRO A 152 -20.43 -6.03 19.16
CA PRO A 152 -18.98 -6.10 19.22
C PRO A 152 -18.44 -5.16 20.30
N LEU A 153 -17.74 -5.72 21.27
CA LEU A 153 -17.09 -4.99 22.38
C LEU A 153 -15.64 -4.60 22.06
N SER A 154 -15.13 -5.07 20.92
CA SER A 154 -13.85 -4.67 20.34
C SER A 154 -14.03 -4.38 18.84
N GLY A 155 -13.08 -3.68 18.23
CA GLY A 155 -13.00 -3.64 16.77
C GLY A 155 -12.65 -5.02 16.20
N GLY A 156 -13.02 -5.25 14.94
CA GLY A 156 -12.36 -6.26 14.12
C GLY A 156 -10.95 -5.80 13.75
N ASP A 157 -10.17 -6.70 13.19
CA ASP A 157 -8.83 -6.41 12.70
C ASP A 157 -8.73 -6.76 11.21
N VAL A 158 -7.75 -6.20 10.52
CA VAL A 158 -7.43 -6.62 9.16
C VAL A 158 -5.96 -7.02 9.12
N VAL A 159 -5.67 -8.19 8.57
CA VAL A 159 -4.30 -8.69 8.50
C VAL A 159 -3.82 -8.79 7.07
N ASN A 160 -2.59 -8.35 6.82
CA ASN A 160 -1.93 -8.57 5.54
C ASN A 160 -1.47 -10.04 5.50
N LEU A 161 -1.88 -10.76 4.47
CA LEU A 161 -1.56 -12.19 4.30
C LEU A 161 -0.20 -12.39 3.63
N ARG A 162 0.41 -11.34 3.07
CA ARG A 162 1.78 -11.38 2.52
C ARG A 162 2.77 -11.64 3.64
N LYS A 163 3.48 -12.77 3.52
CA LYS A 163 4.59 -13.13 4.41
C LYS A 163 5.89 -12.48 3.95
N GLY A 164 6.83 -12.38 4.87
CA GLY A 164 8.16 -11.86 4.60
C GLY A 164 8.29 -10.38 4.94
N LYS A 165 9.51 -10.02 5.32
CA LYS A 165 9.86 -8.67 5.73
C LYS A 165 9.98 -7.78 4.48
N PRO A 166 9.28 -6.64 4.42
CA PRO A 166 9.41 -5.75 3.29
C PRO A 166 10.81 -5.12 3.26
N PHE A 167 11.36 -4.89 2.06
CA PHE A 167 12.75 -4.44 1.93
C PHE A 167 13.01 -3.09 2.60
N TRP A 168 12.00 -2.21 2.67
CA TRP A 168 12.11 -0.91 3.34
C TRP A 168 12.24 -1.02 4.86
N ALA A 169 11.77 -2.11 5.50
CA ALA A 169 11.97 -2.32 6.93
C ALA A 169 13.45 -2.45 7.29
N TYR A 170 14.26 -3.06 6.41
CA TYR A 170 15.71 -3.11 6.62
C TYR A 170 16.35 -1.72 6.56
N LEU A 171 15.78 -0.77 5.79
CA LEU A 171 16.28 0.60 5.72
C LEU A 171 15.96 1.36 7.01
N THR A 172 14.70 1.32 7.45
CA THR A 172 14.23 2.07 8.63
C THR A 172 14.84 1.56 9.93
N GLU A 173 15.06 0.26 10.06
CA GLU A 173 15.80 -0.33 11.20
C GLU A 173 17.26 0.15 11.30
N GLN A 174 17.86 0.54 10.16
CA GLN A 174 19.20 1.13 10.13
C GLN A 174 19.15 2.67 10.21
N GLY A 175 17.99 3.26 10.46
CA GLY A 175 17.82 4.71 10.56
C GLY A 175 17.76 5.44 9.22
N ILE A 176 17.61 4.72 8.10
CA ILE A 176 17.44 5.30 6.77
C ILE A 176 15.93 5.51 6.50
N PRO A 177 15.46 6.76 6.31
CA PRO A 177 14.05 7.01 6.08
C PRO A 177 13.54 6.40 4.78
N ALA A 178 12.37 5.75 4.83
CA ALA A 178 11.70 5.15 3.68
C ALA A 178 10.27 5.66 3.54
N VAL A 179 9.92 6.17 2.35
CA VAL A 179 8.58 6.64 2.02
C VAL A 179 7.98 5.74 0.95
N VAL A 180 6.84 5.11 1.26
CA VAL A 180 6.16 4.13 0.41
C VAL A 180 4.82 4.70 -0.03
N ILE A 181 4.63 4.90 -1.33
CA ILE A 181 3.42 5.55 -1.85
C ILE A 181 2.74 4.61 -2.84
N ARG A 182 1.52 4.17 -2.53
CA ARG A 182 0.65 3.40 -3.41
C ARG A 182 1.29 2.11 -3.96
N ILE A 183 2.22 1.51 -3.22
CA ILE A 183 2.74 0.19 -3.54
C ILE A 183 1.60 -0.85 -3.37
N PRO A 184 1.28 -1.64 -4.40
CA PRO A 184 0.26 -2.68 -4.32
C PRO A 184 0.59 -3.73 -3.25
N THR A 185 -0.42 -4.47 -2.79
CA THR A 185 -0.28 -5.55 -1.78
C THR A 185 0.30 -5.12 -0.43
N ASN A 186 0.26 -3.82 -0.13
CA ASN A 186 0.75 -3.24 1.12
C ASN A 186 -0.38 -2.78 2.04
N PHE A 187 -1.52 -3.48 2.04
CA PHE A 187 -2.65 -3.22 2.93
C PHE A 187 -2.89 -4.40 3.90
N PRO A 188 -3.19 -4.14 5.18
CA PRO A 188 -2.91 -2.88 5.87
C PRO A 188 -1.43 -2.50 5.79
N VAL A 189 -1.16 -1.21 5.91
CA VAL A 189 0.19 -0.68 5.98
C VAL A 189 0.77 -1.04 7.34
N ASP A 190 1.91 -1.71 7.36
CA ASP A 190 2.67 -1.94 8.59
C ASP A 190 3.45 -0.68 9.02
N GLU A 191 3.90 -0.65 10.27
CA GLU A 191 4.66 0.47 10.84
C GLU A 191 6.14 0.49 10.41
N THR A 192 6.54 -0.36 9.45
CA THR A 192 7.96 -0.52 9.11
C THR A 192 8.51 0.58 8.20
N ALA A 193 7.65 1.31 7.49
CA ALA A 193 8.06 2.47 6.68
C ALA A 193 7.96 3.77 7.48
N THR A 194 8.82 4.75 7.18
CA THR A 194 8.75 6.08 7.82
C THR A 194 7.45 6.81 7.50
N ARG A 195 6.98 6.67 6.24
CA ARG A 195 5.65 7.09 5.80
C ARG A 195 5.16 6.09 4.79
N ALA A 196 3.91 5.67 4.90
CA ALA A 196 3.34 4.75 3.94
C ALA A 196 1.86 5.01 3.67
N VAL A 197 1.48 4.84 2.41
CA VAL A 197 0.08 4.82 1.94
C VAL A 197 -0.06 3.58 1.06
N SER A 198 -1.06 2.75 1.34
CA SER A 198 -1.32 1.52 0.61
C SER A 198 -1.76 1.78 -0.84
N GLY A 199 -1.53 0.79 -1.71
CA GLY A 199 -1.93 0.81 -3.12
C GLY A 199 -3.10 -0.13 -3.42
N MET A 200 -3.10 -0.67 -4.65
CA MET A 200 -4.01 -1.76 -5.05
C MET A 200 -3.96 -2.90 -4.03
N GLY A 201 -5.11 -3.45 -3.65
CA GLY A 201 -5.22 -4.29 -2.45
C GLY A 201 -5.91 -3.64 -1.27
N THR A 202 -6.17 -2.32 -1.31
CA THR A 202 -6.86 -1.60 -0.24
C THR A 202 -8.38 -1.70 -0.43
N PRO A 203 -9.15 -2.17 0.57
CA PRO A 203 -10.61 -2.21 0.50
C PRO A 203 -11.23 -0.83 0.40
N ASP A 204 -12.44 -0.78 -0.16
CA ASP A 204 -13.35 0.36 0.04
C ASP A 204 -14.09 0.27 1.39
N LEU A 205 -15.02 1.21 1.63
CA LEU A 205 -15.78 1.29 2.89
C LEU A 205 -16.69 0.08 3.15
N VAL A 206 -17.00 -0.71 2.13
CA VAL A 206 -17.85 -1.90 2.23
C VAL A 206 -17.06 -3.19 2.02
N ASP A 207 -15.73 -3.11 2.16
CA ASP A 207 -14.80 -4.23 1.94
C ASP A 207 -14.86 -4.83 0.52
N SER A 208 -15.26 -4.02 -0.46
CA SER A 208 -15.20 -4.39 -1.87
C SER A 208 -13.82 -4.11 -2.46
N TYR A 209 -13.45 -4.94 -3.45
CA TYR A 209 -12.20 -4.82 -4.21
C TYR A 209 -12.33 -3.85 -5.42
N GLY A 210 -13.35 -3.00 -5.39
CA GLY A 210 -13.80 -2.21 -6.53
C GLY A 210 -15.00 -2.87 -7.20
N MET A 211 -15.95 -2.04 -7.61
CA MET A 211 -17.15 -2.48 -8.31
C MET A 211 -16.85 -2.60 -9.81
N PHE A 212 -17.12 -3.76 -10.40
CA PHE A 212 -17.07 -3.87 -11.85
C PHE A 212 -18.25 -3.13 -12.49
N ASN A 213 -18.08 -2.67 -13.72
CA ASN A 213 -19.18 -2.16 -14.53
C ASN A 213 -19.24 -2.99 -15.82
N TYR A 214 -20.36 -3.68 -16.02
CA TYR A 214 -20.60 -4.48 -17.22
C TYR A 214 -21.60 -3.74 -18.11
N TYR A 215 -21.22 -3.44 -19.35
CA TYR A 215 -22.06 -2.74 -20.30
C TYR A 215 -22.50 -3.71 -21.40
N THR A 216 -23.81 -3.93 -21.55
CA THR A 216 -24.36 -4.87 -22.53
C THR A 216 -25.48 -4.23 -23.35
N THR A 217 -25.54 -4.57 -24.64
CA THR A 217 -26.66 -4.22 -25.53
C THR A 217 -27.71 -5.33 -25.57
N ASP A 218 -27.43 -6.48 -24.99
CA ASP A 218 -28.35 -7.61 -24.98
C ASP A 218 -29.33 -7.44 -23.81
N THR A 219 -30.59 -7.18 -24.14
CA THR A 219 -31.67 -7.03 -23.15
C THR A 219 -32.18 -8.38 -22.63
N PHE A 220 -31.72 -9.50 -23.18
CA PHE A 220 -32.06 -10.85 -22.72
C PHE A 220 -31.06 -11.41 -21.72
N GLU A 221 -29.88 -10.80 -21.59
CA GLU A 221 -28.98 -11.09 -20.48
C GLU A 221 -29.59 -10.52 -19.19
N ASP A 222 -29.89 -11.37 -18.21
CA ASP A 222 -30.41 -10.95 -16.91
C ASP A 222 -29.49 -11.46 -15.79
N PHE A 223 -29.14 -10.56 -14.87
CA PHE A 223 -28.22 -10.82 -13.76
C PHE A 223 -28.88 -10.44 -12.42
N PRO A 224 -29.95 -11.14 -12.00
CA PRO A 224 -30.81 -10.72 -10.90
C PRO A 224 -30.11 -10.64 -9.54
N ASN A 225 -28.93 -11.27 -9.39
CA ASN A 225 -28.16 -11.31 -8.14
C ASN A 225 -26.67 -11.01 -8.38
N VAL A 226 -26.34 -10.11 -9.30
CA VAL A 226 -24.94 -9.69 -9.48
C VAL A 226 -24.45 -9.00 -8.20
N SER A 227 -23.37 -9.53 -7.63
CA SER A 227 -22.68 -8.96 -6.46
C SER A 227 -21.34 -8.37 -6.87
N GLY A 228 -20.96 -7.24 -6.27
CA GLY A 228 -19.64 -6.63 -6.49
C GLY A 228 -19.51 -5.83 -7.79
N GLY A 229 -20.63 -5.43 -8.42
CA GLY A 229 -20.62 -4.61 -9.61
C GLY A 229 -22.00 -4.17 -10.08
N ASN A 230 -22.02 -3.34 -11.12
CA ASN A 230 -23.23 -2.82 -11.76
C ASN A 230 -23.32 -3.34 -13.20
N VAL A 231 -24.52 -3.72 -13.63
CA VAL A 231 -24.83 -4.00 -15.03
C VAL A 231 -25.56 -2.79 -15.62
N HIS A 232 -25.05 -2.28 -16.73
CA HIS A 232 -25.59 -1.14 -17.47
C HIS A 232 -26.07 -1.64 -18.83
N TYR A 233 -27.38 -1.61 -19.04
CA TYR A 233 -27.94 -1.85 -20.37
C TYR A 233 -27.76 -0.59 -21.22
N VAL A 234 -27.17 -0.76 -22.39
CA VAL A 234 -26.86 0.34 -23.29
C VAL A 234 -27.42 0.08 -24.68
N GLU A 235 -27.80 1.14 -25.39
CA GLU A 235 -28.27 1.05 -26.77
C GLU A 235 -27.20 1.58 -27.73
N ARG A 236 -26.96 0.88 -28.84
CA ARG A 236 -26.06 1.34 -29.89
C ARG A 236 -26.84 2.03 -31.00
N ARG A 237 -26.62 3.34 -31.18
CA ARG A 237 -27.21 4.14 -32.27
C ARG A 237 -26.14 4.87 -33.07
N ASN A 238 -26.04 4.62 -34.37
CA ASN A 238 -25.19 5.38 -35.31
C ASN A 238 -23.77 5.67 -34.77
N HIS A 239 -23.08 4.64 -34.30
CA HIS A 239 -21.73 4.70 -33.70
C HIS A 239 -21.62 5.35 -32.30
N ARG A 240 -22.73 5.65 -31.64
CA ARG A 240 -22.81 6.09 -30.25
C ARG A 240 -23.38 4.97 -29.37
N ILE A 241 -22.91 4.91 -28.12
CA ILE A 241 -23.46 4.07 -27.06
C ILE A 241 -24.19 5.00 -26.09
N ASP A 242 -25.49 4.78 -25.91
CA ASP A 242 -26.35 5.52 -24.98
C ASP A 242 -26.71 4.61 -23.80
N ALA A 243 -26.48 5.06 -22.56
CA ALA A 243 -26.87 4.35 -21.35
C ALA A 243 -28.17 4.96 -20.77
N PHE A 244 -29.02 4.12 -20.19
CA PHE A 244 -30.29 4.53 -19.57
C PHE A 244 -30.15 4.84 -18.08
#